data_AF-A0A536VZ79-F1
#
_entry.id   AF-A0A536VZ79-F1
#
_cell.length_a   1.000
_cell.length_b   1.000
_cell.length_c   1.000
_cell.angle_alpha   90.00
_cell.angle_beta   90.00
_cell.angle_gamma   90.00
#
_symmetry.space_group_name_H-M   'P 1'
#
loop_
_entity.id
_entity.type
_entity.pdbx_description
1 polymer ?
#
loop_
_entity_poly.entity_id
_entity_poly.type
_entity_poly.pdbx_seq_one_letter_code
_entity_poly.pdbx_strand_id
1 'polypeptide(L)' 'MAILDFIKKQFIDIIEWTDDSRDTLSYRFPDDDKEIKRGAQLIVRESQVAQFIYLGQFGDTFGPGKYDLVTDNIPIL' A
#
# COMPACT_ATOMS: atom_id res chain seq x y z
N MET A 1 13.11 14.02 -24.87
CA MET A 1 12.98 14.04 -23.41
C MET A 1 12.04 12.92 -22.98
N ALA A 2 12.51 11.67 -22.95
CA ALA A 2 11.69 10.50 -22.57
C ALA A 2 12.32 9.71 -21.41
N ILE A 3 13.63 9.81 -21.25
CA ILE A 3 14.41 9.08 -20.24
C ILE A 3 14.20 9.67 -18.83
N LEU A 4 14.09 11.00 -18.70
CA LEU A 4 13.80 11.63 -17.40
C LEU A 4 12.40 11.27 -16.86
N ASP A 5 11.40 11.20 -17.74
CA ASP A 5 10.03 10.81 -17.36
C ASP A 5 9.93 9.32 -17.01
N PHE A 6 10.75 8.46 -17.64
CA PHE A 6 10.88 7.06 -17.27
C PHE A 6 11.50 6.88 -15.87
N ILE A 7 12.54 7.65 -15.55
CA ILE A 7 13.19 7.64 -14.23
C ILE A 7 12.26 8.22 -13.15
N LYS A 8 11.49 9.28 -13.45
CA LYS A 8 10.45 9.79 -12.54
C LYS A 8 9.29 8.82 -12.32
N LYS A 9 8.99 7.90 -13.25
CA LYS A 9 7.93 6.90 -13.02
C LYS A 9 8.34 5.74 -12.11
N GLN A 10 9.61 5.65 -11.74
CA GLN A 10 10.14 4.70 -10.76
C GLN A 10 10.11 5.29 -9.34
N PHE A 11 9.18 6.19 -9.02
CA PHE A 11 8.88 6.45 -7.62
C PHE A 11 8.17 5.21 -7.08
N ILE A 12 8.89 4.42 -6.29
CA ILE A 12 8.32 3.42 -5.40
C ILE A 12 7.17 4.08 -4.66
N ASP A 13 5.96 3.56 -4.85
CA ASP A 13 4.79 4.04 -4.13
C ASP A 13 4.91 3.58 -2.68
N ILE A 14 4.92 4.50 -1.72
CA ILE A 14 4.99 4.17 -0.29
C ILE A 14 3.59 4.32 0.28
N ILE A 15 3.00 3.19 0.66
CA ILE A 15 1.73 3.13 1.36
C ILE A 15 2.04 3.17 2.85
N GLU A 16 1.74 4.30 3.49
CA GLU A 16 1.88 4.47 4.94
C GLU A 16 0.77 5.35 5.52
N TRP A 17 0.37 5.08 6.77
CA TRP A 17 -0.49 5.96 7.55
C TRP A 17 0.33 6.70 8.59
N THR A 18 0.39 8.03 8.47
CA THR A 18 1.28 8.89 9.28
C THR A 18 0.56 9.70 10.35
N ASP A 19 -0.77 9.66 10.39
CA ASP A 19 -1.52 10.35 11.43
C ASP A 19 -1.39 9.60 12.76
N ASP A 20 -0.98 10.33 13.80
CA ASP A 20 -0.79 9.87 15.16
C ASP A 20 -1.96 10.21 16.10
N SER A 21 -3.03 10.78 15.54
CA SER A 21 -4.29 11.00 16.23
C SER A 21 -4.88 9.70 16.77
N ARG A 22 -5.54 9.79 17.95
CA ARG A 22 -6.17 8.63 18.63
C ARG A 22 -7.67 8.54 18.37
N ASP A 23 -8.19 9.33 17.45
CA ASP A 23 -9.61 9.41 17.10
C ASP A 23 -9.97 8.64 15.82
N THR A 24 -8.97 8.13 15.09
CA THR A 24 -9.16 7.33 13.88
C THR A 24 -9.01 5.83 14.18
N LEU A 25 -10.13 5.09 14.12
CA LEU A 25 -10.13 3.63 14.31
C LEU A 25 -9.81 2.86 13.03
N SER A 26 -10.26 3.36 11.88
CA SER A 26 -10.06 2.72 10.58
C SER A 26 -10.01 3.79 9.49
N TYR A 27 -9.02 3.67 8.61
CA TYR A 27 -8.81 4.57 7.49
C TYR A 27 -8.71 3.77 6.20
N ARG A 28 -9.43 4.22 5.15
CA ARG A 28 -9.26 3.68 3.81
C ARG A 28 -8.23 4.52 3.09
N PHE A 29 -7.12 3.90 2.72
CA PHE A 29 -6.06 4.58 1.97
C PHE A 29 -6.62 5.11 0.63
N PRO A 30 -6.47 6.41 0.34
CA PRO A 30 -6.96 7.01 -0.88
C PRO A 30 -6.00 6.66 -2.00
N ASP A 31 -6.41 5.73 -2.84
CA ASP A 31 -5.74 5.40 -4.08
C ASP A 31 -6.68 5.75 -5.24
N ASP A 32 -6.31 6.78 -5.99
CA ASP A 32 -7.09 7.29 -7.12
C ASP A 32 -7.18 6.26 -8.26
N ASP A 33 -6.09 5.50 -8.46
CA ASP A 33 -5.99 4.48 -9.50
C ASP A 33 -6.46 3.10 -9.02
N LYS A 34 -6.66 2.94 -7.70
CA LYS A 34 -7.06 1.68 -7.02
C LYS A 34 -6.17 0.49 -7.38
N GLU A 35 -4.93 0.77 -7.75
CA GLU A 35 -3.94 -0.21 -8.18
C GLU A 35 -2.64 -0.01 -7.41
N ILE A 36 -2.22 -1.07 -6.73
CA ILE A 36 -0.92 -1.10 -6.08
C ILE A 36 0.16 -1.26 -7.15
N LYS A 37 0.99 -0.25 -7.33
CA LYS A 37 2.06 -0.28 -8.35
C LYS A 37 3.08 -1.37 -8.04
N ARG A 38 3.64 -1.96 -9.10
CA ARG A 38 4.76 -2.92 -8.98
C ARG A 38 5.93 -2.27 -8.26
N GLY A 39 6.37 -2.90 -7.17
CA GLY A 39 7.48 -2.41 -6.35
C GLY A 39 7.07 -1.33 -5.35
N ALA A 40 5.77 -1.18 -5.06
CA ALA A 40 5.31 -0.38 -3.92
C ALA A 40 5.81 -0.98 -2.60
N GLN A 41 5.93 -0.14 -1.57
CA GLN A 41 6.28 -0.54 -0.21
C GLN A 41 5.16 -0.21 0.76
N LEU A 42 4.80 -1.18 1.60
CA LEU A 42 3.91 -0.97 2.73
C LEU A 42 4.76 -0.76 3.99
N ILE A 43 4.51 0.34 4.70
CA ILE A 43 5.10 0.59 6.01
C ILE A 43 3.96 0.61 7.03
N VAL A 44 3.99 -0.34 7.96
CA VAL A 44 3.05 -0.43 9.08
C VAL A 44 3.80 -0.03 10.35
N ARG A 45 3.36 1.04 11.02
CA ARG A 45 4.01 1.51 12.26
C ARG A 45 3.60 0.63 13.44
N GLU A 46 4.35 0.75 14.53
CA GLU A 46 3.97 0.09 15.79
C GLU A 46 2.56 0.52 16.21
N SER A 47 1.77 -0.42 16.72
CA SER A 47 0.34 -0.24 17.07
C SER A 47 -0.62 -0.03 15.89
N GLN A 48 -0.16 -0.17 14.65
CA GLN A 48 -1.03 -0.16 13.46
C GLN A 48 -1.17 -1.57 12.86
N VAL A 49 -2.25 -1.73 12.09
CA VAL A 49 -2.52 -2.93 11.30
C VAL A 49 -3.07 -2.48 9.94
N ALA A 50 -2.52 -3.02 8.86
CA ALA A 50 -3.03 -2.79 7.51
C ALA A 50 -3.82 -3.99 7.02
N GLN A 51 -5.00 -3.75 6.44
CA GLN A 51 -5.85 -4.79 5.87
C GLN A 51 -6.05 -4.55 4.38
N PHE A 52 -5.80 -5.59 3.59
CA PHE A 52 -5.95 -5.53 2.14
C PHE A 52 -7.30 -6.12 1.74
N ILE A 53 -8.03 -5.39 0.90
CA ILE A 53 -9.33 -5.81 0.37
C ILE A 53 -9.20 -5.97 -1.15
N TYR A 54 -9.59 -7.13 -1.66
CA TYR A 54 -9.59 -7.44 -3.08
C TYR A 54 -10.99 -7.84 -3.53
N LEU A 55 -11.54 -7.15 -4.54
CA LEU A 55 -12.88 -7.38 -5.08
C LEU A 55 -14.00 -7.43 -3.99
N GLY A 56 -13.85 -6.64 -2.94
CA GLY A 56 -14.79 -6.59 -1.82
C GLY A 56 -14.63 -7.72 -0.80
N GLN A 57 -13.62 -8.57 -0.95
CA GLN A 57 -13.28 -9.64 -0.01
C GLN A 57 -12.01 -9.29 0.77
N PHE A 58 -11.95 -9.78 2.01
CA PHE A 58 -10.75 -9.70 2.81
C PHE A 58 -9.63 -10.53 2.16
N GLY A 59 -8.50 -9.89 1.91
CA GLY A 59 -7.31 -10.54 1.33
C GLY A 59 -6.34 -10.95 2.42
N ASP A 60 -5.71 -9.97 3.06
CA ASP A 60 -4.64 -10.21 4.04
C ASP A 60 -4.54 -9.12 5.11
N THR A 61 -3.84 -9.41 6.20
CA THR A 61 -3.52 -8.48 7.28
C THR A 61 -2.01 -8.40 7.53
N PHE A 62 -1.49 -7.18 7.54
CA PHE A 62 -0.09 -6.88 7.82
C PHE A 62 0.04 -6.21 9.19
N GLY A 63 0.88 -6.79 10.05
CA GLY A 63 1.29 -6.18 11.32
C GLY A 63 2.46 -5.20 11.14
N PRO A 64 2.99 -4.62 12.23
CA PRO A 64 4.08 -3.65 12.18
C PRO A 64 5.30 -4.17 11.42
N GLY A 65 5.85 -3.37 10.52
CA GLY A 65 6.98 -3.75 9.68
C GLY A 65 7.01 -3.05 8.32
N LYS A 66 7.99 -3.44 7.51
CA LYS A 66 8.17 -3.00 6.13
C LYS A 66 7.98 -4.19 5.19
N TYR A 67 7.11 -4.05 4.20
CA TYR A 67 6.79 -5.11 3.25
C TYR A 67 6.96 -4.59 1.83
N ASP A 68 7.64 -5.36 0.99
CA ASP A 68 7.69 -5.11 -0.44
C ASP A 68 6.43 -5.71 -1.09
N LEU A 69 5.64 -4.85 -1.73
CA LEU A 69 4.43 -5.26 -2.42
C LEU A 69 4.79 -5.63 -3.87
N VAL A 70 4.72 -6.93 -4.15
CA VAL A 70 4.89 -7.44 -5.50
C VAL A 70 3.50 -7.61 -6.09
N THR A 71 3.13 -6.79 -7.08
CA THR A 71 1.95 -7.07 -7.89
C THR A 71 2.28 -8.14 -8.91
N ASP A 72 2.11 -9.38 -8.48
CA ASP A 72 1.50 -10.38 -9.35
C ASP A 72 0.00 -10.28 -9.07
N ASN A 73 -0.83 -10.14 -10.11
CA ASN A 73 -2.30 -10.11 -9.97
C ASN A 73 -2.72 -11.08 -8.86
N ILE A 74 -3.20 -10.54 -7.73
CA ILE A 74 -3.37 -11.25 -6.45
C ILE A 74 -3.92 -12.65 -6.73
N PRO A 75 -3.12 -13.73 -6.53
CA PRO A 75 -3.62 -15.08 -6.72
C PRO A 75 -4.64 -15.35 -5.62
N ILE A 76 -5.88 -15.63 -6.04
CA ILE A 76 -6.96 -16.12 -5.20
C ILE A 76 -6.46 -17.37 -4.45
N LEU A 77 -6.62 -17.39 -3.13
CA LEU A 77 -6.53 -18.62 -2.30
C LEU A 77 -7.79 -19.47 -2.50
#